data_AF-A0A969ZQP5-F1
#
_entry.id   AF-A0A969ZQP5-F1
#
_cell.length_a   1.000
_cell.length_b   1.000
_cell.length_c   1.000
_cell.angle_alpha   90.00
_cell.angle_beta   90.00
_cell.angle_gamma   90.00
#
_symmetry.space_group_name_H-M   'P 1'
#
loop_
_entity.id
_entity.type
_entity.pdbx_description
1 polymer ?
#
loop_
_entity_poly.entity_id
_entity_poly.type
_entity_poly.pdbx_seq_one_letter_code
_entity_poly.pdbx_strand_id
1 'polypeptide(L)'
;MTNQDKIKAIRHTIDHPNTEDAYYRLLEDIGGLKRNYWDYMITEPIDCDKELERIPDADYELCTALLTMILREDHFSNGQLRVRYEDGQVDAILNRMIDTLT
;
A
#
# COMPACT_ATOMS: atom_id res chain seq x y z
N MET A 1 17.38 1.67 -4.36
CA MET A 1 17.09 0.30 -4.86
C MET A 1 16.79 0.36 -6.35
N THR A 2 17.17 -0.66 -7.11
CA THR A 2 16.71 -0.81 -8.50
C THR A 2 15.25 -1.26 -8.53
N ASN A 3 14.56 -1.13 -9.67
CA ASN A 3 13.19 -1.67 -9.82
C ASN A 3 13.15 -3.18 -9.55
N GLN A 4 14.17 -3.91 -9.98
CA GLN A 4 14.27 -5.35 -9.74
C GLN A 4 14.40 -5.69 -8.24
N ASP A 5 15.13 -4.89 -7.47
CA ASP A 5 15.22 -5.06 -6.02
C ASP A 5 13.88 -4.77 -5.34
N LYS A 6 13.17 -3.72 -5.80
CA LYS A 6 11.84 -3.37 -5.27
C LYS A 6 10.84 -4.49 -5.52
N ILE A 7 10.79 -5.02 -6.75
CA ILE A 7 9.90 -6.13 -7.10
C ILE A 7 10.17 -7.35 -6.21
N LYS A 8 11.44 -7.68 -5.95
CA LYS A 8 11.79 -8.79 -5.05
C LYS A 8 11.30 -8.56 -3.61
N ALA A 9 11.49 -7.35 -3.08
CA ALA A 9 11.00 -7.00 -1.75
C ALA A 9 9.47 -7.08 -1.65
N ILE A 10 8.75 -6.56 -2.66
CA ILE A 10 7.29 -6.60 -2.72
C ILE A 10 6.78 -8.05 -2.79
N ARG A 11 7.34 -8.87 -3.69
CA ARG A 11 6.97 -10.29 -3.80
C ARG A 11 7.22 -11.05 -2.50
N HIS A 12 8.35 -10.82 -1.86
CA HIS A 12 8.65 -11.43 -0.56
C HIS A 12 7.57 -11.11 0.49
N THR A 13 7.08 -9.87 0.53
CA THR A 13 6.00 -9.46 1.44
C THR A 13 4.66 -10.11 1.09
N ILE A 14 4.34 -10.28 -0.20
CA ILE A 14 3.14 -11.02 -0.63
C ILE A 14 3.22 -12.49 -0.21
N ASP A 15 4.37 -13.14 -0.41
CA ASP A 15 4.56 -14.56 -0.09
C ASP A 15 4.64 -14.82 1.43
N HIS A 16 5.00 -13.80 2.20
CA HIS A 16 5.14 -13.86 3.66
C HIS A 16 4.30 -12.73 4.29
N PRO A 17 2.97 -12.79 4.17
CA PRO A 17 2.10 -11.78 4.72
C PRO A 17 2.30 -11.77 6.23
N ASN A 18 2.77 -10.64 6.74
CA ASN A 18 3.21 -10.51 8.12
C ASN A 18 2.47 -9.34 8.78
N THR A 19 2.84 -8.99 10.01
CA THR A 19 2.22 -7.91 10.79
C THR A 19 2.31 -6.55 10.08
N GLU A 20 1.54 -5.57 10.56
CA GLU A 20 1.59 -4.15 10.17
C GLU A 20 3.03 -3.63 9.96
N ASP A 21 3.93 -3.96 10.88
CA ASP A 21 5.36 -3.62 10.83
C ASP A 21 6.04 -4.01 9.51
N ALA A 22 5.66 -5.13 8.89
CA ALA A 22 6.28 -5.60 7.67
C ALA A 22 5.94 -4.70 6.48
N TYR A 23 4.72 -4.18 6.40
CA TYR A 23 4.31 -3.24 5.36
C TYR A 23 4.97 -1.87 5.55
N TYR A 24 5.11 -1.41 6.80
CA TYR A 24 5.90 -0.21 7.08
C TYR A 24 7.36 -0.37 6.66
N ARG A 25 8.02 -1.47 7.06
CA ARG A 25 9.42 -1.72 6.67
C ARG A 25 9.58 -1.83 5.16
N LEU A 26 8.67 -2.53 4.48
CA LEU A 26 8.67 -2.60 3.01
C LEU A 26 8.65 -1.18 2.40
N LEU A 27 7.72 -0.33 2.84
CA LEU A 27 7.60 1.05 2.36
C LEU A 27 8.84 1.89 2.69
N GLU A 28 9.45 1.71 3.86
CA GLU A 28 10.70 2.39 4.22
C GLU A 28 11.87 1.95 3.33
N ASP A 29 12.06 0.64 3.15
CA ASP A 29 13.16 0.05 2.38
C ASP A 29 13.11 0.49 0.90
N ILE A 30 11.91 0.48 0.30
CA ILE A 30 11.73 0.88 -1.10
C ILE A 30 11.62 2.41 -1.28
N GLY A 31 11.68 3.19 -0.19
CA GLY A 31 11.53 4.64 -0.19
C GLY A 31 10.11 5.13 -0.54
N GLY A 32 9.11 4.28 -0.34
CA GLY A 32 7.70 4.51 -0.65
C GLY A 32 6.85 5.02 0.52
N LEU A 33 7.36 5.12 1.76
CA LEU A 33 6.53 5.56 2.88
C LEU A 33 6.07 7.03 2.71
N LYS A 34 4.82 7.23 2.26
CA LYS A 34 4.23 8.55 2.00
C LYS A 34 3.61 9.12 3.26
N ARG A 35 4.43 9.74 4.12
CA ARG A 35 3.92 10.42 5.34
C ARG A 35 2.89 11.51 5.05
N ASN A 36 2.90 12.06 3.83
CA ASN A 36 1.93 13.02 3.29
C ASN A 36 0.89 12.37 2.35
N TYR A 37 0.50 11.12 2.58
CA TYR A 37 -0.44 10.37 1.73
C TYR A 37 -1.74 11.12 1.42
N TRP A 38 -2.20 12.02 2.30
CA TRP A 38 -3.40 12.83 2.10
C TRP A 38 -3.31 13.72 0.85
N ASP A 39 -2.11 14.14 0.42
CA ASP A 39 -1.91 14.93 -0.81
C ASP A 39 -2.25 14.13 -2.08
N TYR A 40 -2.38 12.81 -1.98
CA TYR A 40 -2.67 11.88 -3.08
C TYR A 40 -4.14 11.43 -3.11
N MET A 41 -4.88 11.67 -2.02
CA MET A 41 -6.29 11.30 -1.89
C MET A 41 -7.15 12.40 -2.55
N ILE A 42 -8.29 12.00 -3.11
CA ILE A 42 -9.23 12.90 -3.80
C ILE A 42 -10.54 13.09 -3.03
N THR A 43 -10.78 12.28 -2.00
CA THR A 43 -11.95 12.34 -1.13
C THR A 43 -11.70 13.17 0.12
N GLU A 44 -12.70 13.95 0.54
CA GLU A 44 -12.66 14.76 1.77
C GLU A 44 -14.01 14.68 2.52
N PRO A 45 -14.06 14.15 3.76
CA PRO A 45 -12.97 13.43 4.46
C PRO A 45 -12.52 12.18 3.67
N ILE A 46 -11.34 11.66 3.98
CA ILE A 46 -10.78 10.49 3.27
C ILE A 46 -11.71 9.29 3.45
N ASP A 47 -12.19 8.76 2.33
CA ASP A 47 -13.02 7.57 2.20
C ASP A 47 -12.16 6.45 1.63
N CYS A 48 -11.62 5.60 2.50
CA CYS A 48 -10.65 4.56 2.12
C CYS A 48 -11.23 3.62 1.06
N ASP A 49 -12.53 3.30 1.11
CA ASP A 49 -13.15 2.39 0.15
C ASP A 49 -13.13 2.99 -1.26
N LYS A 50 -13.51 4.26 -1.40
CA LYS A 50 -13.48 4.97 -2.68
C LYS A 50 -12.08 5.21 -3.20
N GLU A 51 -11.12 5.48 -2.32
CA GLU A 51 -9.73 5.65 -2.74
C GLU A 51 -9.14 4.35 -3.30
N LEU A 52 -9.52 3.20 -2.74
CA LEU A 52 -9.06 1.88 -3.21
C LEU A 52 -9.68 1.47 -4.55
N GLU A 53 -10.81 2.04 -4.98
CA GLU A 53 -11.35 1.84 -6.34
C GLU A 53 -10.35 2.31 -7.43
N ARG A 54 -9.39 3.17 -7.08
CA ARG A 54 -8.39 3.74 -8.01
C ARG A 54 -7.20 2.83 -8.25
N ILE A 55 -7.06 1.71 -7.55
CA ILE A 55 -5.91 0.78 -7.69
C ILE A 55 -5.64 0.38 -9.15
N PRO A 56 -6.64 0.01 -9.98
CA PRO A 56 -6.38 -0.46 -11.35
C PRO A 56 -5.63 0.55 -12.22
N ASP A 57 -5.84 1.85 -12.00
CA ASP A 57 -5.23 2.94 -12.75
C ASP A 57 -4.09 3.63 -12.00
N ALA A 58 -3.83 3.24 -10.75
CA ALA A 58 -2.83 3.88 -9.90
C ALA A 58 -1.41 3.70 -10.47
N ASP A 59 -0.60 4.77 -10.42
CA ASP A 59 0.83 4.67 -10.65
C ASP A 59 1.56 4.18 -9.38
N TYR A 60 2.87 3.95 -9.49
CA TYR A 60 3.68 3.48 -8.37
C TYR A 60 3.56 4.39 -7.13
N GLU A 61 3.56 5.71 -7.34
CA GLU A 61 3.53 6.69 -6.25
C GLU A 61 2.17 6.66 -5.53
N LEU A 62 1.07 6.64 -6.27
CA LEU A 62 -0.26 6.51 -5.71
C LEU A 62 -0.43 5.17 -4.99
N CYS A 63 0.10 4.06 -5.52
CA CYS A 63 0.06 2.78 -4.83
C CYS A 63 0.76 2.84 -3.46
N THR A 64 1.93 3.48 -3.39
CA THR A 64 2.63 3.65 -2.11
C THR A 64 1.84 4.54 -1.13
N ALA A 65 1.13 5.55 -1.64
CA ALA A 65 0.25 6.40 -0.84
C ALA A 65 -0.98 5.64 -0.33
N LEU A 66 -1.62 4.82 -1.18
CA LEU A 66 -2.77 3.98 -0.82
C LEU A 66 -2.39 2.93 0.24
N LEU A 67 -1.21 2.30 0.12
CA LEU A 67 -0.74 1.38 1.17
C LEU A 67 -0.48 2.13 2.48
N THR A 68 0.14 3.31 2.41
CA THR A 68 0.34 4.15 3.61
C THR A 68 -1.00 4.56 4.23
N MET A 69 -2.01 4.88 3.41
CA MET A 69 -3.36 5.21 3.87
C MET A 69 -3.98 4.05 4.65
N ILE A 70 -3.93 2.82 4.15
CA ILE A 70 -4.45 1.63 4.86
C ILE A 70 -3.77 1.46 6.22
N LEU A 71 -2.45 1.62 6.29
CA LEU A 71 -1.72 1.50 7.56
C LEU A 71 -2.12 2.60 8.56
N ARG A 72 -2.49 3.79 8.06
CA ARG A 72 -3.00 4.87 8.90
C ARG A 72 -4.47 4.68 9.29
N GLU A 73 -5.29 4.10 8.43
CA GLU A 73 -6.65 3.69 8.74
C GLU A 73 -6.63 2.74 9.96
N ASP A 74 -5.77 1.73 9.96
CA ASP A 74 -5.63 0.79 11.08
C ASP A 74 -5.16 1.46 12.37
N HIS A 75 -4.21 2.39 12.27
CA HIS A 75 -3.76 3.19 13.41
C HIS A 75 -4.90 4.00 14.07
N PHE A 76 -5.84 4.51 13.27
CA PHE A 76 -7.00 5.25 13.79
C PHE A 76 -8.19 4.36 14.13
N SER A 77 -8.32 3.22 13.46
CA SER A 77 -9.41 2.26 13.56
C SER A 77 -8.81 0.85 13.62
N ASN A 78 -8.43 0.46 14.84
CA ASN A 78 -7.67 -0.76 15.12
C ASN A 78 -8.34 -2.02 14.52
N GLY A 79 -7.60 -2.76 13.70
CA GLY A 79 -8.01 -4.02 13.08
C GLY A 79 -8.43 -3.91 11.61
N GLN A 80 -8.55 -2.70 11.06
CA GLN A 80 -8.89 -2.49 9.66
C GLN A 80 -7.85 -3.08 8.70
N LEU A 81 -6.55 -3.02 9.01
CA LEU A 81 -5.52 -3.61 8.13
C LEU A 81 -5.79 -5.10 7.89
N ARG A 82 -6.21 -5.84 8.92
CA ARG A 82 -6.55 -7.27 8.77
C ARG A 82 -7.74 -7.46 7.84
N VAL A 83 -8.78 -6.63 7.98
CA VAL A 83 -9.96 -6.66 7.09
C VAL A 83 -9.55 -6.39 5.64
N ARG A 84 -8.78 -5.31 5.41
CA ARG A 84 -8.25 -4.94 4.08
C ARG A 84 -7.40 -6.05 3.46
N TYR A 85 -6.62 -6.75 4.28
CA TYR A 85 -5.82 -7.89 3.86
C TYR A 85 -6.69 -9.08 3.47
N GLU A 86 -7.66 -9.47 4.33
CA GLU A 86 -8.60 -10.57 4.07
C GLU A 86 -9.46 -10.33 2.82
N ASP A 87 -9.79 -9.07 2.54
CA ASP A 87 -10.50 -8.64 1.32
C ASP A 87 -9.59 -8.57 0.07
N GLY A 88 -8.29 -8.87 0.20
CA GLY A 88 -7.33 -8.89 -0.90
C GLY A 88 -6.88 -7.50 -1.38
N GLN A 89 -7.27 -6.43 -0.70
CA GLN A 89 -6.98 -5.05 -1.12
C GLN A 89 -5.49 -4.71 -0.96
N VAL A 90 -4.83 -5.24 0.08
CA VAL A 90 -3.38 -5.09 0.27
C VAL A 90 -2.60 -5.74 -0.87
N ASP A 91 -2.93 -6.99 -1.21
CA ASP A 91 -2.29 -7.72 -2.30
C ASP A 91 -2.55 -7.04 -3.66
N ALA A 92 -3.74 -6.48 -3.88
CA ALA A 92 -4.04 -5.72 -5.09
C ALA A 92 -3.11 -4.50 -5.26
N ILE A 93 -2.85 -3.76 -4.18
CA ILE A 93 -1.89 -2.64 -4.21
C ILE A 93 -0.47 -3.14 -4.50
N LEU A 94 -0.01 -4.18 -3.80
CA LEU A 94 1.35 -4.71 -3.97
C LEU A 94 1.58 -5.26 -5.38
N ASN A 95 0.61 -5.97 -5.95
CA ASN A 95 0.68 -6.45 -7.34
C ASN A 95 0.70 -5.28 -8.32
N ARG A 96 -0.13 -4.25 -8.10
CA ARG A 96 -0.10 -3.05 -8.95
C ARG A 96 1.25 -2.35 -8.90
N MET A 97 1.88 -2.26 -7.73
CA MET A 97 3.24 -1.73 -7.61
C MET A 97 4.23 -2.52 -8.48
N ILE A 98 4.14 -3.84 -8.49
CA ILE A 98 4.99 -4.68 -9.37
C ILE A 98 4.75 -4.33 -10.84
N ASP A 99 3.49 -4.25 -11.28
CA ASP A 99 3.13 -3.94 -12.67
C ASP A 99 3.64 -2.56 -13.13
N THR A 100 3.73 -1.60 -12.22
CA THR A 100 4.25 -0.25 -12.52
C THR A 100 5.77 -0.16 -12.53
N LEU A 101 6.48 -1.20 -12.05
CA LEU A 101 7.95 -1.25 -11.96
C LEU A 101 8.60 -2.06 -13.08
N THR A 102 7.83 -2.86 -13.82
CA THR A 102 8.26 -3.66 -14.98
C THR A 102 8.40 -2.81 -16.24
#